data_AF-A0AAU0EZU8-F1
#
_entry.id   AF-A0AAU0EZU8-F1
#
_cell.length_a   1.000
_cell.length_b   1.000
_cell.length_c   1.000
_cell.angle_alpha   90.00
_cell.angle_beta   90.00
_cell.angle_gamma   90.00
#
_symmetry.space_group_name_H-M   'P 1'
#
loop_
_entity.id
_entity.type
_entity.pdbx_description
1 polymer ?
#
loop_
_entity_poly.entity_id
_entity_poly.type
_entity_poly.pdbx_seq_one_letter_code
_entity_poly.pdbx_strand_id
1 'polypeptide(L)'
;MKYTEDDLREDLKNKEYEAGFYTDIEYEDFPAGLNEDIIRAISAKKEEPEWMTEWRLESFRIWQKWKNLIGRTLNTKNQIFKHKILCRSKEKTRIRKLR
;
A
#
# COMPACT_ATOMS: atom_id res chain seq x y z
N MET A 1 49.19 -6.96 14.15
CA MET A 1 48.88 -5.93 13.14
C MET A 1 47.52 -5.34 13.47
N LYS A 2 47.43 -4.02 13.68
CA LYS A 2 46.15 -3.33 13.86
C LYS A 2 45.77 -2.76 12.50
N TYR A 3 44.57 -3.08 12.02
CA TYR A 3 44.02 -2.45 10.83
C TYR A 3 43.65 -1.00 11.19
N THR A 4 44.03 -0.05 10.35
CA THR A 4 43.66 1.36 10.46
C THR A 4 42.29 1.58 9.82
N GLU A 5 41.49 2.51 10.36
CA GLU A 5 40.12 2.80 9.88
C GLU A 5 40.09 3.13 8.37
N ASP A 6 41.14 3.80 7.89
CA ASP A 6 41.28 4.19 6.49
C ASP A 6 41.47 3.00 5.53
N ASP A 7 42.21 1.96 5.94
CA ASP A 7 42.44 0.76 5.12
C ASP A 7 41.13 -0.03 4.92
N LEU A 8 40.34 -0.15 5.99
CA LEU A 8 39.03 -0.84 5.93
C LEU A 8 38.04 -0.11 5.02
N ARG A 9 38.14 1.22 4.94
CA ARG A 9 37.27 2.06 4.12
C ARG A 9 37.59 1.91 2.64
N GLU A 10 38.85 1.69 2.29
CA GLU A 10 39.29 1.46 0.91
C GLU A 10 38.87 0.06 0.42
N ASP A 11 39.01 -0.96 1.26
CA ASP A 11 38.58 -2.33 0.98
C ASP A 11 37.06 -2.46 0.75
N LEU A 12 36.25 -1.67 1.46
CA LEU A 12 34.79 -1.67 1.30
C LEU A 12 34.32 -0.90 0.06
N LYS A 13 35.07 0.11 -0.41
CA LYS A 13 34.73 0.85 -1.64
C LYS A 13 34.89 0.01 -2.90
N ASN A 14 35.86 -0.90 -2.90
CA ASN A 14 36.18 -1.74 -4.05
C ASN A 14 35.40 -3.07 -4.08
N LYS A 15 34.63 -3.39 -3.02
CA LYS A 15 33.80 -4.59 -2.95
C LYS A 15 32.38 -4.28 -3.42
N GLU A 16 32.01 -4.82 -4.57
CA GLU A 16 30.61 -4.87 -4.99
C GLU A 16 29.86 -5.94 -4.19
N TYR A 17 28.57 -5.71 -3.94
CA TYR A 17 27.74 -6.61 -3.14
C TYR A 17 27.35 -7.84 -3.98
N GLU A 18 28.10 -8.94 -3.83
CA GLU A 18 27.92 -10.16 -4.65
C GLU A 18 26.74 -11.05 -4.21
N ALA A 19 26.14 -10.81 -3.04
CA ALA A 19 25.14 -11.69 -2.45
C ALA A 19 23.70 -11.30 -2.83
N GLY A 20 23.29 -11.56 -4.08
CA GLY A 20 21.90 -11.43 -4.52
C GLY A 20 21.15 -12.75 -4.43
N PHE A 21 20.09 -12.83 -3.61
CA PHE A 21 19.14 -13.95 -3.68
C PHE A 21 18.16 -13.70 -4.82
N TYR A 22 18.25 -14.49 -5.90
CA TYR A 22 17.23 -14.55 -6.95
C TYR A 22 16.67 -15.97 -7.02
N THR A 23 15.36 -16.06 -7.16
CA THR A 23 14.64 -17.31 -7.40
C THR A 23 13.58 -17.03 -8.44
N ASP A 24 13.58 -17.83 -9.50
CA ASP A 24 12.49 -17.81 -10.47
C ASP A 24 11.25 -18.42 -9.81
N ILE A 25 10.20 -17.60 -9.67
CA ILE A 25 8.92 -18.01 -9.08
C ILE A 25 7.90 -18.05 -10.20
N GLU A 26 7.27 -19.21 -10.40
CA GLU A 26 6.11 -19.30 -11.28
C GLU A 26 4.92 -18.59 -10.64
N TYR A 27 4.25 -17.73 -11.42
CA TYR A 27 3.03 -17.04 -11.01
C TYR A 27 1.92 -17.32 -12.02
N GLU A 28 0.70 -17.35 -11.51
CA GLU A 28 -0.52 -17.54 -12.31
C GLU A 28 -1.45 -16.36 -12.05
N ASP A 29 -1.95 -15.77 -13.13
CA ASP A 29 -2.83 -14.60 -13.05
C ASP A 29 -4.28 -15.02 -12.82
N PHE A 30 -4.94 -14.34 -11.89
CA PHE A 30 -6.37 -14.47 -11.65
C PHE A 30 -7.12 -13.28 -12.27
N PRO A 31 -8.39 -13.44 -12.67
CA PRO A 31 -9.19 -12.35 -13.23
C PRO A 31 -9.30 -11.18 -12.25
N ALA A 32 -9.43 -9.96 -12.78
CA ALA A 32 -9.52 -8.75 -11.98
C ALA A 32 -10.77 -8.75 -11.08
N GLY A 33 -10.54 -8.70 -9.76
CA GLY A 33 -11.59 -8.70 -8.75
C GLY A 33 -11.35 -9.76 -7.67
N LEU A 34 -12.04 -9.64 -6.53
CA LEU A 34 -11.96 -10.60 -5.44
C LEU A 34 -13.37 -11.05 -5.07
N ASN A 35 -13.67 -12.32 -5.36
CA ASN A 35 -14.94 -12.98 -5.11
C ASN A 35 -14.71 -14.30 -4.34
N GLU A 36 -15.74 -14.84 -3.71
CA GLU A 36 -15.64 -16.12 -2.98
C GLU A 36 -15.22 -17.28 -3.91
N ASP A 37 -15.67 -17.28 -5.16
CA ASP A 37 -15.30 -18.30 -6.15
C ASP A 37 -13.80 -18.30 -6.46
N ILE A 38 -13.19 -17.11 -6.51
CA ILE A 38 -11.74 -16.95 -6.73
C ILE A 38 -10.97 -17.50 -5.52
N ILE A 39 -11.47 -17.25 -4.30
CA ILE A 39 -10.84 -17.77 -3.08
C ILE A 39 -10.89 -19.30 -3.07
N ARG A 40 -12.02 -19.90 -3.46
CA ARG A 40 -12.16 -21.36 -3.59
C ARG A 40 -11.24 -21.92 -4.67
N ALA A 41 -11.14 -21.26 -5.82
CA ALA A 41 -10.22 -21.66 -6.90
C ALA A 41 -8.75 -21.61 -6.46
N ILE A 42 -8.34 -20.55 -5.75
CA ILE A 42 -6.98 -20.43 -5.18
C ILE A 42 -6.70 -21.57 -4.20
N SER A 43 -7.66 -21.86 -3.32
CA SER A 43 -7.50 -22.88 -2.29
C SER A 43 -7.44 -24.29 -2.89
N ALA A 44 -8.28 -24.57 -3.88
CA ALA A 44 -8.24 -25.83 -4.64
C ALA A 44 -6.92 -26.00 -5.41
N LYS A 45 -6.40 -24.94 -6.04
CA LYS A 45 -5.12 -24.97 -6.76
C LYS A 45 -3.93 -25.27 -5.85
N LYS A 46 -4.00 -24.85 -4.59
CA LYS A 46 -2.97 -25.06 -3.57
C LYS A 46 -3.15 -26.34 -2.76
N GLU A 47 -4.18 -27.13 -3.05
CA GLU A 47 -4.51 -28.38 -2.34
C GLU A 47 -4.63 -28.16 -0.81
N GLU A 48 -5.24 -27.03 -0.41
CA GLU A 48 -5.39 -26.70 1.00
C GLU A 48 -6.46 -27.56 1.70
N PRO A 49 -6.28 -27.86 3.00
CA PRO A 49 -7.31 -28.54 3.79
C PRO A 49 -8.54 -27.65 4.00
N GLU A 50 -9.72 -28.25 4.17
CA GLU A 50 -11.02 -27.56 4.21
C GLU A 50 -11.08 -26.39 5.21
N TRP A 51 -10.49 -26.57 6.40
CA TRP A 51 -10.47 -25.53 7.44
C TRP A 51 -9.71 -24.26 7.02
N MET A 52 -8.68 -24.38 6.17
CA MET A 52 -7.95 -23.22 5.63
C MET A 52 -8.82 -22.46 4.63
N THR A 53 -9.56 -23.17 3.78
CA THR A 53 -10.51 -22.59 2.84
C THR A 53 -11.56 -21.78 3.57
N GLU A 54 -12.14 -22.34 4.64
CA GLU A 54 -13.15 -21.68 5.47
C GLU A 54 -12.60 -20.41 6.13
N TRP A 55 -11.37 -20.46 6.65
CA TRP A 55 -10.70 -19.30 7.25
C TRP A 55 -10.48 -18.16 6.24
N ARG A 56 -10.09 -18.49 5.00
CA ARG A 56 -9.96 -17.49 3.93
C ARG A 56 -11.31 -16.84 3.61
N LEU A 57 -12.38 -17.64 3.54
CA LEU A 57 -13.74 -17.15 3.28
C LEU A 57 -14.23 -16.24 4.41
N GLU A 58 -14.00 -16.61 5.66
CA GLU A 58 -14.41 -15.77 6.80
C GLU A 58 -13.64 -14.45 6.83
N SER A 59 -12.34 -14.49 6.57
CA SER A 59 -11.50 -13.29 6.48
C SER A 59 -12.00 -12.33 5.38
N PHE A 60 -12.43 -12.87 4.24
CA PHE A 60 -13.01 -12.09 3.15
C PHE A 60 -14.32 -11.40 3.56
N ARG A 61 -15.21 -12.09 4.26
CA ARG A 61 -16.47 -11.52 4.78
C ARG A 61 -16.22 -10.40 5.78
N ILE A 62 -15.27 -10.61 6.69
CA ILE A 62 -14.83 -9.58 7.64
C ILE A 62 -14.31 -8.38 6.84
N TRP A 63 -13.40 -8.58 5.90
CA TRP A 63 -12.85 -7.49 5.09
C TRP A 63 -13.94 -6.70 4.34
N GLN A 64 -14.93 -7.37 3.75
CA GLN A 64 -16.06 -6.70 3.11
C GLN A 64 -16.87 -5.83 4.08
N LYS A 65 -17.13 -6.34 5.30
CA LYS A 65 -17.79 -5.58 6.36
C LYS A 65 -16.99 -4.32 6.74
N TRP A 66 -15.67 -4.45 6.89
CA TRP A 66 -14.78 -3.33 7.18
C TRP A 66 -14.76 -2.29 6.05
N LYS A 67 -14.67 -2.72 4.78
CA LYS A 67 -14.74 -1.83 3.62
C LYS A 67 -16.04 -1.02 3.61
N ASN A 68 -17.16 -1.68 3.90
CA ASN A 68 -18.47 -1.03 4.01
C ASN A 68 -18.56 -0.05 5.19
N LEU A 69 -17.87 -0.33 6.31
CA LEU A 69 -17.81 0.57 7.47
C LEU A 69 -16.94 1.80 7.17
N ILE A 70 -15.77 1.62 6.57
CA ILE A 70 -14.87 2.71 6.17
C ILE A 70 -15.54 3.62 5.13
N GLY A 71 -16.24 3.03 4.15
CA GLY A 71 -17.03 3.80 3.18
C GLY A 71 -18.11 4.67 3.83
N ARG A 72 -18.74 4.19 4.92
CA ARG A 72 -19.70 4.97 5.69
C ARG A 72 -19.06 6.12 6.46
N THR A 73 -17.91 5.92 7.10
CA THR A 73 -17.26 6.96 7.92
C THR A 73 -16.67 8.09 7.08
N LEU A 74 -16.26 7.81 5.83
CA LEU A 74 -15.74 8.84 4.92
C LEU A 74 -16.85 9.68 4.28
N ASN A 75 -18.08 9.15 4.16
CA ASN A 75 -19.22 9.92 3.64
C ASN A 75 -19.74 10.95 4.66
N THR A 76 -19.63 10.67 5.97
CA THR A 76 -20.13 11.60 7.01
C THR A 76 -19.19 12.79 7.28
N LYS A 77 -17.89 12.69 6.95
CA LYS A 77 -16.96 13.83 7.05
C LYS A 77 -17.17 14.89 5.96
N ASN A 78 -17.78 14.55 4.83
CA ASN A 78 -18.11 15.49 3.76
C ASN A 78 -19.33 16.39 4.04
N GLN A 79 -20.03 16.20 5.15
CA GLN A 79 -21.15 17.05 5.55
C GLN A 79 -20.74 18.15 6.54
N ILE A 80 -19.64 17.97 7.26
CA ILE A 80 -19.17 18.88 8.32
C ILE A 80 -18.25 19.99 7.74
N PHE A 81 -17.62 19.75 6.59
CA PHE A 81 -16.72 20.72 5.94
C PHE A 81 -17.40 21.67 4.93
N LYS A 82 -18.71 21.56 4.70
CA LYS A 82 -19.42 22.47 3.77
C LYS A 82 -19.72 23.87 4.32
N HIS A 83 -19.51 24.13 5.61
CA HIS A 83 -19.94 25.40 6.23
C HIS A 83 -18.82 26.37 6.64
N LYS A 84 -17.61 26.28 6.06
CA LYS A 84 -16.56 27.26 6.40
C LYS A 84 -15.56 27.58 5.29
N ILE A 85 -16.05 27.84 4.08
CA ILE A 85 -15.28 28.59 3.07
C ILE A 85 -16.23 29.56 2.35
N LEU A 86 -16.62 30.63 3.05
CA LEU A 86 -17.00 31.89 2.42
C LEU A 86 -16.33 32.99 3.24
N CYS A 87 -15.68 33.94 2.55
CA CYS A 87 -14.84 35.03 3.06
C CYS A 87 -13.39 34.64 3.44
N ARG A 88 -12.47 34.74 2.46
CA ARG A 88 -11.27 35.62 2.51
C ARG A 88 -10.48 35.63 1.18
N SER A 89 -11.06 36.10 0.07
CA SER A 89 -10.31 36.29 -1.20
C SER A 89 -10.53 37.66 -1.87
N LYS A 90 -10.49 38.75 -1.09
CA LYS A 90 -10.42 40.10 -1.66
C LYS A 90 -9.35 40.95 -0.98
N GLU A 91 -8.10 40.48 -0.95
CA GLU A 91 -7.01 41.34 -0.50
C GLU A 91 -5.66 40.88 -1.06
N LYS A 92 -5.43 41.13 -2.36
CA LYS A 92 -4.08 41.29 -2.97
C LYS A 92 -4.18 41.59 -4.47
N THR A 93 -4.70 42.76 -4.82
CA THR A 93 -4.49 43.36 -6.15
C THR A 93 -4.38 44.87 -6.01
N ARG A 94 -3.20 45.34 -5.60
CA ARG A 94 -2.77 46.72 -5.84
C ARG A 94 -1.24 46.79 -5.89
N ILE A 95 -0.68 46.23 -6.96
CA ILE A 95 0.71 46.51 -7.35
C ILE A 95 0.70 47.96 -7.84
N ARG A 96 1.34 48.87 -7.10
CA ARG A 96 1.46 50.29 -7.44
C ARG A 96 2.22 50.41 -8.77
N LYS A 97 1.52 50.89 -9.80
CA LYS A 97 2.13 51.51 -10.97
C LYS A 97 2.40 52.97 -10.59
N LEU A 98 3.62 53.32 -10.19
CA LEU A 98 4.04 54.72 -10.08
C LEU A 98 5.55 54.84 -10.32
N ARG A 99 5.83 55.35 -11.52
CA ARG A 99 7.02 56.07 -12.01
C ARG A 99 8.30 55.28 -12.24
#